data_AF-A0A1K2ICB1-F1
#
_entry.id   AF-A0A1K2ICB1-F1
#
_cell.length_a   1.000
_cell.length_b   1.000
_cell.length_c   1.000
_cell.angle_alpha   90.00
_cell.angle_beta   90.00
_cell.angle_gamma   90.00
#
_symmetry.space_group_name_H-M   'P 1'
#
loop_
_entity.id
_entity.type
_entity.pdbx_description
1 polymer ?
#
loop_
_entity_poly.entity_id
_entity_poly.type
_entity_poly.pdbx_seq_one_letter_code
_entity_poly.pdbx_strand_id
1 'polypeptide(L)'
;MYFGTLRIMKNIQLLGLLLVVVGSFLPLVHVPVIGNWNYWKLDHFLAIACWILSACALFGIVNNSAKIVRSFAVLLIVLFILSLIAVKVQSLDYFSFLPFKSWRETFAGVVKLKWGWAIEFLGAFLMIFAKNNKVK
;
A
#
# COMPACT_ATOMS: atom_id res chain seq x y z
N MET A 1 1.59 -29.02 -19.52
CA MET A 1 0.75 -27.89 -19.10
C MET A 1 1.10 -27.30 -17.72
N TYR A 2 1.53 -28.09 -16.72
CA TYR A 2 1.82 -27.62 -15.34
C TYR A 2 2.92 -26.56 -15.17
N PHE A 3 3.97 -26.57 -16.02
CA PHE A 3 5.06 -25.58 -15.93
C PHE A 3 4.64 -24.18 -16.40
N GLY A 4 3.70 -24.09 -17.34
CA GLY A 4 3.22 -22.80 -17.87
C GLY A 4 2.37 -22.04 -16.85
N THR A 5 1.48 -22.75 -16.14
CA THR A 5 0.60 -22.16 -15.13
C THR A 5 1.36 -21.66 -13.90
N LEU A 6 2.38 -22.39 -13.43
CA LEU A 6 3.25 -21.91 -12.33
C LEU A 6 4.01 -20.63 -12.69
N ARG A 7 4.47 -20.50 -13.94
CA ARG A 7 5.18 -19.31 -14.42
C ARG A 7 4.25 -18.09 -14.49
N ILE A 8 3.04 -18.26 -15.03
CA ILE A 8 2.05 -17.17 -15.15
C ILE A 8 1.67 -16.61 -13.77
N MET A 9 1.48 -17.48 -12.79
CA MET A 9 1.12 -17.03 -11.44
C MET A 9 2.22 -16.25 -10.75
N LYS A 10 3.48 -16.69 -10.88
CA LYS A 10 4.62 -15.96 -10.32
C LYS A 10 4.72 -14.57 -10.93
N ASN A 11 4.44 -14.44 -12.23
CA ASN A 11 4.39 -13.15 -12.91
C ASN A 11 3.27 -12.26 -12.37
N ILE A 12 2.08 -12.80 -12.06
CA ILE A 12 0.99 -12.04 -11.45
C ILE A 12 1.38 -11.56 -10.04
N GLN A 13 2.05 -12.39 -9.24
CA GLN A 13 2.53 -11.99 -7.92
C GLN A 13 3.63 -10.92 -7.99
N LEU A 14 4.57 -11.06 -8.94
CA LEU A 14 5.59 -10.04 -9.21
C LEU A 14 4.96 -8.72 -9.68
N LEU A 15 3.93 -8.80 -10.52
CA LEU A 15 3.19 -7.62 -10.97
C LEU A 15 2.48 -6.97 -9.79
N GLY A 16 1.82 -7.74 -8.93
CA GLY A 16 1.20 -7.22 -7.70
C GLY A 16 2.21 -6.54 -6.77
N LEU A 17 3.39 -7.14 -6.59
CA LEU A 17 4.49 -6.55 -5.82
C LEU A 17 4.97 -5.24 -6.47
N LEU A 18 5.15 -5.23 -7.79
CA LEU A 18 5.55 -4.04 -8.54
C LEU A 18 4.53 -2.91 -8.35
N LEU A 19 3.23 -3.21 -8.41
CA LEU A 19 2.17 -2.25 -8.14
C LEU A 19 2.27 -1.67 -6.72
N VAL A 20 2.54 -2.48 -5.70
CA VAL A 20 2.73 -1.97 -4.32
C VAL A 20 3.93 -1.03 -4.25
N VAL A 21 5.07 -1.43 -4.80
CA VAL A 21 6.29 -0.60 -4.76
C VAL A 21 6.08 0.72 -5.52
N VAL A 22 5.51 0.68 -6.72
CA VAL A 22 5.19 1.89 -7.50
C VAL A 22 4.16 2.74 -6.76
N GLY A 23 3.13 2.10 -6.18
CA GLY A 23 2.11 2.70 -5.31
C GLY A 23 2.71 3.54 -4.19
N SER A 24 3.80 3.07 -3.58
CA SER A 24 4.47 3.79 -2.50
C SER A 24 5.04 5.15 -2.89
N PHE A 25 5.33 5.34 -4.19
CA PHE A 25 5.83 6.60 -4.76
C PHE A 25 4.72 7.49 -5.30
N LEU A 26 3.55 6.92 -5.60
CA LEU A 26 2.41 7.66 -6.11
C LEU A 26 1.82 8.59 -5.03
N PRO A 27 1.14 9.67 -5.46
CA PRO A 27 0.36 10.47 -4.53
C PRO A 27 -0.73 9.62 -3.88
N LEU A 28 -0.60 9.45 -2.58
CA LEU A 28 -1.59 8.84 -1.71
C LEU A 28 -2.58 9.90 -1.22
N VAL A 29 -2.07 11.10 -0.97
CA VAL A 29 -2.83 12.14 -0.31
C VAL A 29 -2.58 13.47 -1.01
N HIS A 30 -3.63 14.27 -1.14
CA HIS A 30 -3.48 15.66 -1.56
C HIS A 30 -3.78 16.58 -0.39
N VAL A 31 -2.73 17.24 0.09
CA VAL A 31 -2.84 18.25 1.14
C VAL A 31 -3.04 19.61 0.49
N PRO A 32 -4.08 20.38 0.89
CA PRO A 32 -4.26 21.75 0.44
C PRO A 32 -2.97 22.57 0.65
N VAL A 33 -2.66 23.50 -0.26
CA VAL A 33 -1.48 24.40 -0.22
C VAL A 33 -0.14 23.75 -0.61
N ILE A 34 0.14 22.51 -0.20
CA ILE A 34 1.46 21.86 -0.41
C ILE A 34 1.43 20.92 -1.63
N GLY A 35 0.26 20.36 -1.93
CA GLY A 35 0.05 19.46 -3.06
C GLY A 35 0.08 17.98 -2.70
N ASN A 36 0.68 17.18 -3.58
CA ASN A 36 0.60 15.73 -3.56
C ASN A 36 1.66 15.10 -2.64
N TRP A 37 1.24 14.26 -1.70
CA TRP A 37 2.08 13.53 -0.73
C TRP A 37 2.02 12.03 -1.01
N ASN A 38 3.20 11.41 -0.93
CA ASN A 38 3.41 9.96 -0.95
C ASN A 38 3.87 9.50 0.44
N TYR A 39 4.17 8.21 0.62
CA TYR A 39 4.60 7.66 1.91
C TYR A 39 5.80 8.39 2.49
N TRP A 40 6.79 8.74 1.66
CA TRP A 40 8.01 9.39 2.09
C TRP A 40 7.78 10.78 2.69
N LYS A 41 6.81 11.53 2.15
CA LYS A 41 6.44 12.85 2.71
C LYS A 41 5.51 12.75 3.90
N LEU A 42 4.73 11.68 3.97
CA LEU A 42 3.74 11.47 5.01
C LEU A 42 4.42 10.93 6.27
N ASP A 43 5.06 9.77 6.17
CA ASP A 43 5.77 9.16 7.29
C ASP A 43 6.84 8.18 6.78
N HIS A 44 8.09 8.45 7.13
CA HIS A 44 9.23 7.63 6.70
C HIS A 44 9.17 6.21 7.28
N PHE A 45 8.65 6.03 8.50
CA PHE A 45 8.54 4.71 9.11
C PHE A 45 7.53 3.84 8.36
N LEU A 46 6.41 4.40 7.94
CA LEU A 46 5.43 3.70 7.11
C LEU A 46 5.98 3.33 5.73
N ALA A 47 6.75 4.23 5.10
CA ALA A 47 7.44 3.93 3.84
C ALA A 47 8.39 2.74 3.97
N ILE A 48 9.22 2.77 5.01
CA ILE A 48 10.20 1.71 5.32
C ILE A 48 9.49 0.40 5.63
N ALA A 49 8.43 0.41 6.43
CA ALA A 49 7.64 -0.78 6.74
C ALA A 49 7.03 -1.41 5.47
N CYS A 50 6.48 -0.59 4.56
CA CYS A 50 5.96 -1.06 3.28
C CYS A 50 7.06 -1.73 2.44
N TRP A 51 8.26 -1.15 2.40
CA TRP A 51 9.41 -1.70 1.69
C TRP A 51 9.91 -3.01 2.30
N ILE A 52 10.01 -3.11 3.63
CA ILE A 52 10.41 -4.34 4.32
C ILE A 52 9.42 -5.47 4.04
N LEU A 53 8.11 -5.19 4.18
CA LEU A 53 7.08 -6.20 3.90
C LEU A 53 7.09 -6.61 2.41
N SER A 54 7.33 -5.67 1.50
CA SER A 54 7.49 -5.94 0.08
C SER A 54 8.71 -6.82 -0.20
N ALA A 55 9.84 -6.57 0.45
CA ALA A 55 11.04 -7.42 0.34
C ALA A 55 10.78 -8.84 0.87
N CYS A 56 10.06 -8.97 1.99
CA CYS A 56 9.65 -10.28 2.51
C CYS A 56 8.69 -11.02 1.55
N ALA A 57 7.74 -10.31 0.95
CA ALA A 57 6.86 -10.87 -0.07
C ALA A 57 7.66 -11.34 -1.30
N LEU A 58 8.64 -10.54 -1.76
CA LEU A 58 9.56 -10.93 -2.83
C LEU A 58 10.33 -12.20 -2.51
N PHE A 59 10.85 -12.32 -1.29
CA PHE A 59 11.50 -13.54 -0.81
C PHE A 59 10.55 -14.76 -0.89
N GLY A 60 9.28 -14.59 -0.51
CA GLY A 60 8.25 -15.62 -0.68
C GLY A 60 8.03 -16.02 -2.14
N ILE A 61 8.03 -15.05 -3.06
CA ILE A 61 7.85 -15.27 -4.51
C ILE A 61 9.04 -16.04 -5.10
N VAL A 62 10.27 -15.64 -4.76
CA VAL A 62 11.51 -16.30 -5.24
C VAL A 62 11.58 -17.75 -4.76
N ASN A 63 11.17 -18.02 -3.52
CA ASN A 63 11.07 -19.36 -2.95
C ASN A 63 9.82 -20.13 -3.37
N ASN A 64 9.00 -19.58 -4.27
CA ASN A 64 7.77 -20.21 -4.77
C ASN A 64 6.77 -20.60 -3.66
N SER A 65 6.82 -19.92 -2.51
CA SER A 65 6.01 -20.22 -1.34
C SER A 65 4.78 -19.32 -1.27
N ALA A 66 3.69 -19.78 -1.90
CA ALA A 66 2.43 -19.03 -1.94
C ALA A 66 1.86 -18.73 -0.54
N LYS A 67 2.16 -19.54 0.48
CA LYS A 67 1.77 -19.28 1.87
C LYS A 67 2.44 -18.01 2.40
N ILE A 68 3.76 -17.91 2.23
CA ILE A 68 4.56 -16.76 2.68
C ILE A 68 4.09 -15.48 1.97
N VAL A 69 3.94 -15.53 0.64
CA VAL A 69 3.48 -14.37 -0.15
C VAL A 69 2.11 -13.88 0.33
N ARG A 70 1.16 -14.79 0.59
CA ARG A 70 -0.17 -14.43 1.09
C ARG A 70 -0.14 -13.82 2.48
N SER A 71 0.66 -14.38 3.41
CA SER A 71 0.80 -13.83 4.76
C SER A 71 1.34 -12.39 4.72
N PHE A 72 2.40 -12.14 3.94
CA PHE A 72 2.95 -10.79 3.80
C PHE A 72 2.02 -9.84 3.02
N ALA A 73 1.27 -10.33 2.04
CA ALA A 73 0.27 -9.51 1.35
C ALA A 73 -0.88 -9.10 2.28
N VAL A 74 -1.31 -9.96 3.21
CA VAL A 74 -2.27 -9.60 4.25
C VAL A 74 -1.67 -8.55 5.20
N LEU A 75 -0.42 -8.72 5.63
CA LEU A 75 0.27 -7.72 6.44
C LEU A 75 0.38 -6.37 5.73
N LEU A 76 0.62 -6.35 4.41
CA LEU A 76 0.61 -5.14 3.59
C LEU A 76 -0.77 -4.45 3.61
N ILE A 77 -1.86 -5.20 3.45
CA ILE A 77 -3.22 -4.65 3.54
C ILE A 77 -3.46 -4.02 4.92
N VAL A 78 -3.07 -4.72 5.99
CA VAL A 78 -3.17 -4.18 7.35
C VAL A 78 -2.35 -2.90 7.48
N LEU A 79 -1.13 -2.87 6.96
CA LEU A 79 -0.28 -1.68 6.95
C LEU A 79 -0.96 -0.53 6.19
N PHE A 80 -1.56 -0.76 5.02
CA PHE A 80 -2.25 0.27 4.25
C PHE A 80 -3.46 0.84 5.00
N ILE A 81 -4.22 -0.01 5.71
CA ILE A 81 -5.33 0.45 6.56
C ILE A 81 -4.81 1.30 7.71
N LEU A 82 -3.73 0.87 8.40
CA LEU A 82 -3.09 1.68 9.44
C LEU A 82 -2.57 3.01 8.90
N SER A 83 -2.06 3.01 7.67
CA SER A 83 -1.57 4.20 6.98
C SER A 83 -2.69 5.20 6.74
N LEU A 84 -3.88 4.75 6.31
CA LEU A 84 -5.07 5.60 6.16
C LEU A 84 -5.47 6.27 7.47
N ILE A 85 -5.34 5.57 8.60
CA ILE A 85 -5.60 6.14 9.93
C ILE A 85 -4.51 7.16 10.28
N ALA A 86 -3.24 6.82 10.05
CA ALA A 86 -2.12 7.72 10.28
C ALA A 86 -2.26 9.02 9.48
N VAL A 87 -2.68 8.95 8.22
CA VAL A 87 -2.98 10.12 7.37
C VAL A 87 -4.02 11.02 8.03
N LYS A 88 -5.11 10.45 8.55
CA LYS A 88 -6.15 11.23 9.22
C LYS A 88 -5.62 11.93 10.46
N VAL A 89 -4.90 11.22 11.32
CA VAL A 89 -4.32 11.80 12.54
C VAL A 89 -3.32 12.90 12.20
N GLN A 90 -2.39 12.63 11.28
CA GLN A 90 -1.36 13.57 10.89
C GLN A 90 -1.93 14.80 10.18
N SER A 91 -3.02 14.66 9.42
CA SER A 91 -3.71 15.81 8.83
C SER A 91 -4.30 16.75 9.89
N LEU A 92 -4.82 16.22 11.00
CA LEU A 92 -5.37 17.01 12.10
C LEU A 92 -4.25 17.74 12.86
N ASP A 93 -3.14 17.06 13.12
CA ASP A 93 -1.96 17.66 13.75
C ASP A 93 -1.29 18.72 12.86
N TYR A 94 -1.25 18.49 11.55
CA TYR A 94 -0.69 19.46 10.60
C TYR A 94 -1.43 20.79 10.64
N PHE A 95 -2.76 20.78 10.79
CA PHE A 95 -3.55 22.01 10.88
C PHE A 95 -3.65 22.57 12.31
N SER A 96 -2.96 21.99 13.30
CA SER A 96 -2.98 22.48 14.70
C SER A 96 -2.52 23.94 14.86
N PHE A 97 -1.77 24.48 13.90
CA PHE A 97 -1.40 25.90 13.85
C PHE A 97 -2.60 26.84 13.69
N LEU A 98 -3.76 26.34 13.21
CA LEU A 98 -4.97 27.14 13.09
C LEU A 98 -5.69 27.22 14.45
N PRO A 99 -5.94 28.43 14.98
CA PRO A 99 -6.52 28.61 16.32
C PRO A 99 -7.97 28.09 16.44
N PHE A 100 -8.69 27.92 15.32
CA PHE A 100 -10.09 27.51 15.30
C PHE A 100 -10.24 26.02 14.91
N LYS A 101 -10.88 25.23 15.78
CA LYS A 101 -11.13 23.79 15.59
C LYS A 101 -11.94 23.48 14.31
N SER A 102 -12.92 24.32 13.98
CA SER A 102 -13.77 24.16 12.78
C SER A 102 -13.00 24.27 11.47
N TRP A 103 -11.95 25.10 11.42
CA TRP A 103 -11.09 25.23 10.24
C TRP A 103 -10.20 24.00 10.11
N ARG A 104 -9.64 23.50 11.23
CA ARG A 104 -8.86 22.26 11.25
C ARG A 104 -9.65 21.07 10.73
N GLU A 105 -10.90 20.91 11.18
CA GLU A 105 -11.78 19.83 10.71
C GLU A 105 -12.17 19.98 9.24
N THR A 106 -12.36 21.22 8.76
CA THR A 106 -12.65 21.49 7.35
C THR A 106 -11.44 21.17 6.46
N PHE A 107 -10.23 21.63 6.82
CA PHE A 107 -9.02 21.36 6.03
C PHE A 107 -8.56 19.90 6.11
N ALA A 108 -8.69 19.24 7.27
CA ALA A 108 -8.49 17.80 7.41
C ALA A 108 -9.50 17.00 6.58
N GLY A 109 -10.76 17.47 6.47
CA GLY A 109 -11.77 16.91 5.59
C GLY A 109 -11.51 17.15 4.08
N VAL A 110 -10.75 18.20 3.73
CA VAL A 110 -10.36 18.51 2.34
C VAL A 110 -9.14 17.71 1.89
N VAL A 111 -8.47 16.99 2.80
CA VAL A 111 -7.40 16.05 2.44
C VAL A 111 -7.96 14.93 1.57
N LYS A 112 -7.82 15.08 0.24
CA LYS A 112 -8.36 14.13 -0.73
C LYS A 112 -7.43 12.94 -0.83
N LEU A 113 -7.97 11.74 -0.55
CA LEU A 113 -7.32 10.50 -0.92
C LEU A 113 -7.17 10.46 -2.45
N LYS A 114 -5.98 10.08 -2.90
CA LYS A 114 -5.63 9.98 -4.32
C LYS A 114 -5.57 8.51 -4.75
N TRP A 115 -5.40 8.30 -6.05
CA TRP A 115 -5.44 6.98 -6.69
C TRP A 115 -4.29 6.05 -6.29
N GLY A 116 -3.25 6.55 -5.61
CA GLY A 116 -2.15 5.72 -5.09
C GLY A 116 -2.63 4.57 -4.20
N TRP A 117 -3.63 4.83 -3.34
CA TRP A 117 -4.22 3.79 -2.49
C TRP A 117 -4.81 2.65 -3.31
N ALA A 118 -5.55 2.98 -4.37
CA ALA A 118 -6.17 1.97 -5.23
C ALA A 118 -5.10 1.05 -5.88
N ILE A 119 -3.95 1.62 -6.26
CA ILE A 119 -2.83 0.89 -6.86
C ILE A 119 -2.17 -0.05 -5.84
N GLU A 120 -1.95 0.40 -4.61
CA GLU A 120 -1.36 -0.42 -3.55
C GLU A 120 -2.27 -1.55 -3.10
N PHE A 121 -3.55 -1.24 -2.82
CA PHE A 121 -4.54 -2.25 -2.48
C PHE A 121 -4.69 -3.27 -3.63
N LEU A 122 -4.75 -2.80 -4.88
CA LEU A 122 -4.82 -3.70 -6.04
C LEU A 122 -3.59 -4.62 -6.12
N GLY A 123 -2.39 -4.08 -5.91
CA GLY A 123 -1.16 -4.87 -5.88
C GLY A 123 -1.16 -5.96 -4.80
N ALA A 124 -1.59 -5.61 -3.58
CA ALA A 124 -1.72 -6.57 -2.49
C ALA A 124 -2.81 -7.62 -2.75
N PHE A 125 -3.95 -7.21 -3.29
CA PHE A 125 -5.01 -8.15 -3.69
C PHE A 125 -4.55 -9.12 -4.78
N LEU A 126 -3.83 -8.64 -5.79
CA LEU A 126 -3.24 -9.49 -6.82
C LEU A 126 -2.29 -10.54 -6.23
N MET A 127 -1.48 -10.17 -5.23
CA MET A 127 -0.60 -11.12 -4.53
C MET A 127 -1.37 -12.19 -3.74
N ILE A 128 -2.51 -11.84 -3.13
CA ILE A 128 -3.37 -12.77 -2.38
C ILE A 128 -4.12 -13.71 -3.32
N PHE A 129 -4.80 -13.13 -4.31
CA PHE A 129 -5.70 -13.82 -5.23
C PHE A 129 -5.00 -14.53 -6.38
N ALA A 130 -3.67 -14.37 -6.53
CA ALA A 130 -2.87 -15.23 -7.38
C ALA A 130 -3.14 -16.70 -6.99
N LYS A 131 -4.00 -17.34 -7.80
CA LYS A 131 -4.58 -18.64 -7.50
C LYS A 131 -3.61 -19.70 -7.96
N ASN A 132 -3.04 -20.44 -7.00
CA ASN A 132 -2.45 -21.74 -7.31
C ASN A 132 -3.62 -22.65 -7.69
N ASN A 133 -3.88 -22.75 -8.99
CA ASN A 133 -4.74 -23.79 -9.54
C ASN A 133 -4.07 -25.15 -9.33
N LYS A 134 -3.92 -25.55 -8.06
CA LYS A 134 -3.94 -26.96 -7.70
C LYS A 134 -5.42 -27.33 -7.82
N VAL A 135 -5.80 -27.68 -9.04
CA VAL A 135 -7.03 -28.44 -9.30
C VAL A 135 -6.96 -29.61 -8.32
N LYS A 136 -7.89 -29.61 -7.36
CA LYS A 136 -8.10 -30.76 -6.48
C LYS A 136 -8.74 -31.86 -7.30
#